data_AF-A0AAT9R6K0-F1
#
_entry.id   AF-A0AAT9R6K0-F1
#
_cell.length_a   1.000
_cell.length_b   1.000
_cell.length_c   1.000
_cell.angle_alpha   90.00
_cell.angle_beta   90.00
_cell.angle_gamma   90.00
#
_symmetry.space_group_name_H-M   'P 1'
#
loop_
_entity.id
_entity.type
_entity.pdbx_description
1 polymer ?
#
loop_
_entity_poly.entity_id
_entity_poly.type
_entity_poly.pdbx_seq_one_letter_code
_entity_poly.pdbx_strand_id
1 'polypeptide(L)'
;MSCLGVLVGLLVVLVPAGSSVAVADSCADDRFTERLKCWAERIPDGPVVITLQGALKYEEVGEEQRQAIERLRDDTHPFVVQVPKDTRTGEGGTALLLLADGLLVDRGATIDRLRPKTRADLEALGLCEENLLCGEVGPKTGSHTLPGKQLLDKGFAADPSTNTFAVEPVENDVVPAPSTSSGKPDDKADKDREGQDGDGKDQGGQDQDGTDRAADRSGSTWTALWMGLLLALLLLAFVIVIRRSRGPVAVGHRAAVSPGRALGGPARAAPAHAAAHGGGTGGDERTARLRVAPAPRHGRHVGARPTHARTAVVRTELHPQGYVELDRVLRRAVWAEPGRPPPAPGGLVDVADARERDADVLYAFPPTAARHAKGTPR
;
A
#
# COMPACT_ATOMS: atom_id res chain seq x y z
N MET A 1 9.65 54.81 -1.50
CA MET A 1 8.54 54.59 -0.55
C MET A 1 7.77 53.36 -1.00
N SER A 2 7.77 52.34 -0.13
CA SER A 2 6.73 51.32 0.09
C SER A 2 7.35 49.96 0.33
N CYS A 3 7.61 49.75 1.63
CA CYS A 3 7.92 48.49 2.27
C CYS A 3 6.71 47.55 2.21
N LEU A 4 6.90 46.31 1.75
CA LEU A 4 6.05 45.18 2.10
C LEU A 4 6.91 43.92 2.01
N GLY A 5 7.71 43.76 3.07
CA GLY A 5 8.61 42.63 3.26
C GLY A 5 7.90 41.44 3.88
N VAL A 6 8.35 40.26 3.46
CA VAL A 6 8.78 39.14 4.31
C VAL A 6 7.79 38.75 5.42
N LEU A 7 6.89 37.81 5.12
CA LEU A 7 6.24 36.95 6.11
C LEU A 7 5.55 35.75 5.42
N VAL A 8 6.35 34.80 4.93
CA VAL A 8 5.89 33.41 4.75
C VAL A 8 6.90 32.53 5.46
N GLY A 9 6.90 32.67 6.78
CA GLY A 9 7.64 31.82 7.70
C GLY A 9 6.99 30.45 7.78
N LEU A 10 7.81 29.43 7.53
CA LEU A 10 7.94 28.28 8.40
C LEU A 10 6.63 27.60 8.87
N LEU A 11 5.82 27.09 7.93
CA LEU A 11 4.90 25.99 8.24
C LEU A 11 5.63 24.67 8.05
N VAL A 12 6.59 24.38 8.95
CA VAL A 12 6.90 23.00 9.30
C VAL A 12 5.67 22.52 10.05
N VAL A 13 4.73 21.91 9.31
CA VAL A 13 3.68 21.12 9.95
C VAL A 13 4.43 20.02 10.67
N LEU A 14 4.58 20.18 11.98
CA LEU A 14 4.83 19.09 12.90
C LEU A 14 3.70 18.09 12.67
N VAL A 15 3.92 17.15 11.74
CA VAL A 15 3.18 15.90 11.76
C VAL A 15 3.56 15.31 13.11
N PRO A 16 2.62 15.16 14.04
CA PRO A 16 2.92 14.50 15.29
C PRO A 16 3.52 13.15 14.91
N ALA A 17 4.75 12.90 15.37
CA ALA A 17 5.28 11.55 15.39
C ALA A 17 4.25 10.75 16.19
N GLY A 18 3.34 10.08 15.49
CA GLY A 18 2.29 9.31 16.10
C GLY A 18 2.99 8.28 16.96
N SER A 19 2.88 8.46 18.28
CA SER A 19 3.36 7.48 19.23
C SER A 19 2.78 6.15 18.79
N SER A 20 3.65 5.23 18.40
CA SER A 20 3.26 3.83 18.22
C SER A 20 2.99 3.33 19.64
N VAL A 21 1.78 3.59 20.13
CA VAL A 21 1.36 3.10 21.43
C VAL A 21 1.30 1.59 21.26
N ALA A 22 2.29 0.89 21.81
CA ALA A 22 2.16 -0.52 22.12
C ALA A 22 1.07 -0.63 23.20
N VAL A 23 -0.18 -0.64 22.75
CA VAL A 23 -1.34 -0.77 23.64
C VAL A 23 -1.33 -2.20 24.11
N ALA A 24 -0.85 -2.40 25.33
CA ALA A 24 -1.03 -3.65 26.04
C ALA A 24 -2.54 -3.96 26.15
N ASP A 25 -2.93 -5.14 25.67
CA ASP A 25 -4.11 -5.92 26.05
C ASP A 25 -5.51 -5.29 26.04
N SER A 26 -5.82 -4.30 25.18
CA SER A 26 -7.20 -3.78 25.14
C SER A 26 -8.24 -4.72 24.49
N CYS A 27 -7.81 -5.80 23.83
CA CYS A 27 -8.69 -6.78 23.18
C CYS A 27 -8.45 -8.20 23.72
N ALA A 28 -8.36 -8.35 25.05
CA ALA A 28 -7.91 -9.59 25.70
C ALA A 28 -8.94 -10.74 25.72
N ASP A 29 -10.12 -10.60 25.13
CA ASP A 29 -11.16 -11.64 25.13
C ASP A 29 -10.67 -12.97 24.55
N ASP A 30 -11.06 -14.11 25.11
CA ASP A 30 -10.57 -15.42 24.63
C ASP A 30 -11.23 -15.89 23.32
N ARG A 31 -12.31 -15.23 22.90
CA ARG A 31 -13.08 -15.61 21.70
C ARG A 31 -12.56 -14.93 20.45
N PHE A 32 -12.42 -15.70 19.38
CA PHE A 32 -11.97 -15.21 18.08
C PHE A 32 -12.86 -14.07 17.56
N THR A 33 -14.17 -14.25 17.70
CA THR A 33 -15.19 -13.32 17.19
C THR A 33 -15.19 -11.96 17.89
N GLU A 34 -15.04 -11.94 19.21
CA GLU A 34 -14.95 -10.69 20.00
C GLU A 34 -13.64 -9.93 19.70
N ARG A 35 -12.51 -10.66 19.61
CA ARG A 35 -11.23 -10.04 19.23
C ARG A 35 -11.30 -9.37 17.87
N LEU A 36 -11.92 -10.02 16.88
CA LEU A 36 -12.05 -9.50 15.53
C LEU A 36 -12.81 -8.18 15.49
N LYS A 37 -13.91 -8.10 16.26
CA LYS A 37 -14.68 -6.87 16.41
C LYS A 37 -13.86 -5.76 17.07
N CYS A 38 -13.18 -6.06 18.17
CA CYS A 38 -12.32 -5.11 18.87
C CYS A 38 -11.21 -4.54 17.95
N TRP A 39 -10.58 -5.39 17.13
CA TRP A 39 -9.57 -4.93 16.17
C TRP A 39 -10.17 -4.08 15.04
N ALA A 40 -11.35 -4.44 14.52
CA ALA A 40 -12.04 -3.68 13.49
C ALA A 40 -12.49 -2.28 13.97
N GLU A 41 -12.80 -2.14 15.26
CA GLU A 41 -13.09 -0.84 15.87
C GLU A 41 -11.84 0.02 16.04
N ARG A 42 -10.66 -0.60 16.18
CA ARG A 42 -9.40 0.09 16.49
C ARG A 42 -8.54 0.43 15.26
N ILE A 43 -8.67 -0.32 14.16
CA ILE A 43 -7.89 -0.07 12.94
C ILE A 43 -8.01 1.35 12.36
N PRO A 44 -9.14 2.08 12.49
CA PRO A 44 -9.22 3.46 12.02
C PRO A 44 -8.32 4.43 12.79
N ASP A 45 -7.90 4.07 14.01
CA ASP A 45 -7.02 4.89 14.84
C ASP A 45 -5.54 4.75 14.47
N GLY A 46 -5.18 3.75 13.65
CA GLY A 46 -3.81 3.50 13.22
C GLY A 46 -3.50 2.03 12.90
N PRO A 47 -2.25 1.74 12.52
CA PRO A 47 -1.82 0.37 12.22
C PRO A 47 -2.02 -0.56 13.41
N VAL A 48 -2.52 -1.77 13.15
CA VAL A 48 -2.76 -2.79 14.17
C VAL A 48 -1.79 -3.94 13.94
N VAL A 49 -0.98 -4.26 14.96
CA VAL A 49 -0.08 -5.42 14.96
C VAL A 49 -0.55 -6.42 16.00
N ILE A 50 -0.90 -7.63 15.56
CA ILE A 50 -1.34 -8.71 16.43
C ILE A 50 -0.23 -9.74 16.58
N THR A 51 0.23 -9.96 17.80
CA THR A 51 1.13 -11.06 18.12
C THR A 51 0.33 -12.26 18.63
N LEU A 52 0.31 -13.35 17.87
CA LEU A 52 -0.31 -14.60 18.31
C LEU A 52 0.52 -15.19 19.45
N GLN A 53 -0.08 -15.39 20.62
CA GLN A 53 0.57 -16.01 21.77
C GLN A 53 0.27 -17.52 21.89
N GLY A 54 -0.65 -18.03 21.07
CA GLY A 54 -1.07 -19.43 21.12
C GLY A 54 -2.10 -19.78 20.07
N ALA A 55 -2.56 -21.03 20.12
CA ALA A 55 -3.49 -21.56 19.14
C ALA A 55 -4.88 -20.96 19.33
N LEU A 56 -5.39 -20.31 18.29
CA LEU A 56 -6.71 -19.71 18.26
C LEU A 56 -7.68 -20.64 17.54
N LYS A 57 -8.78 -20.98 18.20
CA LYS A 57 -9.84 -21.81 17.60
C LYS A 57 -10.61 -20.98 16.59
N TYR A 58 -10.96 -21.62 15.47
CA TYR A 58 -11.86 -21.01 14.51
C TYR A 58 -13.29 -21.14 15.00
N GLU A 59 -14.03 -20.05 14.93
CA GLU A 59 -15.47 -19.97 15.21
C GLU A 59 -16.19 -19.59 13.91
N GLU A 60 -17.39 -20.12 13.72
CA GLU A 60 -18.19 -19.80 12.53
C GLU A 60 -18.50 -18.30 12.48
N VAL A 61 -18.25 -17.68 11.34
CA VAL A 61 -18.36 -16.23 11.14
C VAL A 61 -19.82 -15.89 10.86
N GLY A 62 -20.49 -15.22 11.80
CA GLY A 62 -21.81 -14.64 11.60
C GLY A 62 -21.75 -13.30 10.85
N GLU A 63 -22.92 -12.70 10.60
CA GLU A 63 -23.04 -11.45 9.83
C GLU A 63 -22.29 -10.27 10.45
N GLU A 64 -22.31 -10.14 11.78
CA GLU A 64 -21.55 -9.09 12.48
C GLU A 64 -20.03 -9.23 12.25
N GLN A 65 -19.54 -10.47 12.24
CA GLN A 65 -18.13 -10.75 12.01
C GLN A 65 -17.74 -10.56 10.55
N ARG A 66 -18.67 -10.76 9.59
CA ARG A 66 -18.42 -10.38 8.19
C ARG A 66 -18.12 -8.90 8.06
N GLN A 67 -18.92 -8.06 8.72
CA GLN A 67 -18.70 -6.60 8.71
C GLN A 67 -17.37 -6.20 9.35
N ALA A 68 -16.97 -6.88 10.43
CA ALA A 68 -15.66 -6.67 11.05
C ALA A 68 -14.49 -7.05 10.10
N ILE A 69 -14.63 -8.17 9.38
CA ILE A 69 -13.66 -8.63 8.37
C ILE A 69 -13.57 -7.63 7.21
N GLU A 70 -14.70 -7.19 6.67
CA GLU A 70 -14.73 -6.19 5.60
C GLU A 70 -14.06 -4.89 6.04
N ARG A 71 -14.37 -4.42 7.25
CA ARG A 71 -13.76 -3.21 7.80
C ARG A 71 -12.24 -3.33 7.95
N LEU A 72 -11.75 -4.48 8.41
CA LEU A 72 -10.30 -4.72 8.52
C LEU A 72 -9.61 -4.75 7.15
N ARG A 73 -10.30 -5.22 6.09
CA ARG A 73 -9.76 -5.28 4.73
C ARG A 73 -9.79 -3.94 4.00
N ASP A 74 -10.84 -3.16 4.22
CA ASP A 74 -11.09 -1.92 3.48
C ASP A 74 -10.45 -0.70 4.17
N ASP A 75 -9.92 -0.84 5.38
CA ASP A 75 -9.22 0.24 6.06
C ASP A 75 -7.89 0.59 5.37
N THR A 76 -7.47 1.85 5.52
CA THR A 76 -6.21 2.34 4.95
C THR A 76 -4.99 2.02 5.81
N HIS A 77 -5.18 1.69 7.08
CA HIS A 77 -4.11 1.33 7.99
C HIS A 77 -3.79 -0.17 7.90
N PRO A 78 -2.51 -0.56 7.95
CA PRO A 78 -2.13 -1.94 7.77
C PRO A 78 -2.52 -2.80 8.99
N PHE A 79 -3.08 -3.96 8.70
CA PHE A 79 -3.34 -5.05 9.65
C PHE A 79 -2.23 -6.09 9.55
N VAL A 80 -1.36 -6.17 10.56
CA VAL A 80 -0.18 -7.07 10.56
C VAL A 80 -0.34 -8.16 11.60
N VAL A 81 -0.08 -9.41 11.22
CA VAL A 81 -0.09 -10.55 12.13
C VAL A 81 1.32 -11.11 12.30
N GLN A 82 1.73 -11.23 13.55
CA GLN A 82 3.00 -11.81 13.98
C GLN A 82 2.79 -13.16 14.65
N VAL A 83 3.56 -14.16 14.23
CA VAL A 83 3.59 -15.51 14.82
C VAL A 83 5.00 -15.78 15.35
N PRO A 84 5.21 -15.71 16.68
CA PRO A 84 6.49 -15.95 17.30
C PRO A 84 6.97 -17.39 17.14
N LYS A 85 8.25 -17.60 17.51
CA LYS A 85 8.86 -18.93 17.56
C LYS A 85 8.06 -19.87 18.47
N ASP A 86 8.03 -21.14 18.13
CA ASP A 86 7.40 -22.22 18.91
C ASP A 86 5.90 -22.01 19.18
N THR A 87 5.27 -21.06 18.47
CA THR A 87 3.84 -20.76 18.59
C THR A 87 3.05 -21.52 17.54
N ARG A 88 1.94 -22.12 17.96
CA ARG A 88 0.98 -22.79 17.08
C ARG A 88 -0.20 -21.86 16.78
N THR A 89 -0.62 -21.72 15.53
CA THR A 89 -1.66 -20.74 15.15
C THR A 89 -3.09 -21.19 15.48
N GLY A 90 -3.39 -22.48 15.40
CA GLY A 90 -4.77 -22.95 15.32
C GLY A 90 -5.45 -22.48 14.02
N GLU A 91 -6.65 -23.00 13.74
CA GLU A 91 -7.38 -22.62 12.52
C GLU A 91 -7.82 -21.15 12.53
N GLY A 92 -8.16 -20.60 13.70
CA GLY A 92 -8.51 -19.18 13.84
C GLY A 92 -7.30 -18.27 13.63
N GLY A 93 -6.12 -18.66 14.11
CA GLY A 93 -4.89 -17.91 13.88
C GLY A 93 -4.49 -17.96 12.41
N THR A 94 -4.65 -19.11 11.75
CA THR A 94 -4.42 -19.23 10.31
C THR A 94 -5.42 -18.41 9.49
N ALA A 95 -6.68 -18.31 9.92
CA ALA A 95 -7.65 -17.41 9.30
C ALA A 95 -7.21 -15.93 9.40
N LEU A 96 -6.62 -15.50 10.53
CA LEU A 96 -6.04 -14.16 10.65
C LEU A 96 -4.89 -13.92 9.69
N LEU A 97 -4.06 -14.94 9.40
CA LEU A 97 -3.00 -14.80 8.40
C LEU A 97 -3.55 -14.53 7.00
N LEU A 98 -4.77 -14.98 6.69
CA LEU A 98 -5.41 -14.70 5.41
C LEU A 98 -6.05 -13.31 5.36
N LEU A 99 -6.32 -12.71 6.51
CA LEU A 99 -6.89 -11.37 6.64
C LEU A 99 -5.82 -10.27 6.63
N ALA A 100 -4.60 -10.59 7.05
CA ALA A 100 -3.52 -9.62 7.24
C ALA A 100 -2.96 -9.05 5.93
N ASP A 101 -2.65 -7.75 5.95
CA ASP A 101 -1.85 -7.07 4.93
C ASP A 101 -0.37 -7.43 5.02
N GLY A 102 0.09 -7.77 6.23
CA GLY A 102 1.47 -8.11 6.52
C GLY A 102 1.61 -9.32 7.44
N LEU A 103 2.55 -10.21 7.11
CA LEU A 103 2.81 -11.44 7.86
C LEU A 103 4.24 -11.48 8.37
N LEU A 104 4.38 -11.57 9.70
CA LEU A 104 5.66 -11.76 10.39
C LEU A 104 5.67 -13.13 11.04
N VAL A 105 6.29 -14.14 10.41
CA VAL A 105 6.23 -15.52 10.88
C VAL A 105 7.64 -16.01 11.22
N ASP A 106 7.84 -16.48 12.43
CA ASP A 106 9.10 -17.11 12.82
C ASP A 106 9.28 -18.47 12.12
N ARG A 107 10.53 -18.84 11.81
CA ARG A 107 10.88 -20.11 11.17
C ARG A 107 10.37 -21.33 11.95
N GLY A 108 10.39 -21.26 13.28
CA GLY A 108 9.97 -22.31 14.20
C GLY A 108 8.48 -22.28 14.55
N ALA A 109 7.71 -21.32 14.01
CA ALA A 109 6.26 -21.31 14.20
C ALA A 109 5.59 -22.53 13.54
N THR A 110 4.45 -22.97 14.08
CA THR A 110 3.64 -24.05 13.52
C THR A 110 2.29 -23.50 13.06
N ILE A 111 2.05 -23.52 11.74
CA ILE A 111 0.83 -23.01 11.14
C ILE A 111 -0.13 -24.17 10.92
N ASP A 112 -1.29 -24.14 11.57
CA ASP A 112 -2.33 -25.14 11.35
C ASP A 112 -2.99 -24.95 9.99
N ARG A 113 -3.17 -26.04 9.25
CA ARG A 113 -3.88 -26.01 7.98
C ARG A 113 -5.37 -25.91 8.20
N LEU A 114 -6.04 -25.18 7.32
CA LEU A 114 -7.49 -25.03 7.34
C LEU A 114 -8.16 -26.36 7.02
N ARG A 115 -9.18 -26.72 7.80
CA ARG A 115 -10.08 -27.81 7.44
C ARG A 115 -10.91 -27.45 6.21
N PRO A 116 -11.45 -28.45 5.49
CA PRO A 116 -12.31 -28.20 4.33
C PRO A 116 -13.49 -27.27 4.64
N LYS A 117 -14.16 -27.45 5.79
CA LYS A 117 -15.27 -26.57 6.21
C LYS A 117 -14.78 -25.12 6.40
N THR A 118 -13.78 -24.92 7.24
CA THR A 118 -13.18 -23.60 7.54
C THR A 118 -12.72 -22.88 6.28
N ARG A 119 -12.07 -23.60 5.35
CA ARG A 119 -11.67 -23.03 4.07
C ARG A 119 -12.87 -22.56 3.25
N ALA A 120 -13.93 -23.36 3.17
CA ALA A 120 -15.14 -22.99 2.44
C ALA A 120 -15.81 -21.75 3.04
N ASP A 121 -15.83 -21.64 4.38
CA ASP A 121 -16.36 -20.47 5.08
C ASP A 121 -15.55 -19.21 4.72
N LEU A 122 -14.21 -19.29 4.71
CA LEU A 122 -13.32 -18.18 4.32
C LEU A 122 -13.38 -17.84 2.83
N GLU A 123 -13.63 -18.83 1.98
CA GLU A 123 -13.84 -18.63 0.55
C GLU A 123 -15.16 -17.89 0.28
N ALA A 124 -16.22 -18.20 1.02
CA ALA A 124 -17.48 -17.46 0.97
C ALA A 124 -17.36 -16.00 1.44
N LEU A 125 -16.28 -15.66 2.16
CA LEU A 125 -15.91 -14.30 2.56
C LEU A 125 -14.98 -13.61 1.56
N GLY A 126 -14.64 -14.28 0.45
CA GLY A 126 -13.72 -13.77 -0.56
C GLY A 126 -12.27 -13.64 -0.08
N LEU A 127 -11.88 -14.33 1.01
CA LEU A 127 -10.50 -14.31 1.54
C LEU A 127 -9.56 -15.27 0.79
N CYS A 128 -10.14 -16.24 0.08
CA CYS A 128 -9.40 -17.25 -0.68
C CYS A 128 -9.44 -17.04 -2.20
N GLU A 129 -10.23 -16.08 -2.70
CA GLU A 129 -10.26 -15.76 -4.12
C GLU A 129 -8.93 -15.10 -4.51
N GLU A 130 -8.20 -15.70 -5.47
CA GLU A 130 -6.87 -15.27 -5.93
C GLU A 130 -5.74 -15.28 -4.87
N ASN A 131 -6.03 -15.64 -3.62
CA ASN A 131 -5.04 -15.66 -2.55
C ASN A 131 -4.20 -16.96 -2.58
N LEU A 132 -2.98 -16.86 -3.10
CA LEU A 132 -2.02 -17.98 -3.16
C LEU A 132 -1.70 -18.56 -1.77
N LEU A 133 -1.77 -17.76 -0.71
CA LEU A 133 -1.57 -18.23 0.66
C LEU A 133 -2.68 -19.21 1.07
N CYS A 134 -3.93 -18.98 0.64
CA CYS A 134 -5.04 -19.89 0.95
C CYS A 134 -4.81 -21.30 0.35
N GLY A 135 -4.18 -21.39 -0.82
CA GLY A 135 -3.73 -22.67 -1.38
C GLY A 135 -2.66 -23.35 -0.53
N GLU A 136 -1.75 -22.57 0.07
CA GLU A 136 -0.65 -23.10 0.88
C GLU A 136 -1.10 -23.58 2.26
N VAL A 137 -1.95 -22.81 2.94
CA VAL A 137 -2.49 -23.14 4.27
C VAL A 137 -3.77 -23.98 4.21
N GLY A 138 -4.28 -24.26 3.01
CA GLY A 138 -5.45 -25.10 2.81
C GLY A 138 -5.24 -26.58 3.13
N PRO A 139 -6.30 -27.40 3.00
CA PRO A 139 -6.24 -28.83 3.25
C PRO A 139 -5.20 -29.51 2.35
N LYS A 140 -4.37 -30.38 2.93
CA LYS A 140 -3.40 -31.19 2.19
C LYS A 140 -3.33 -32.60 2.77
N THR A 141 -3.29 -33.60 1.91
CA THR A 141 -3.19 -35.00 2.32
C THR A 141 -1.90 -35.24 3.09
N GLY A 142 -2.00 -35.84 4.28
CA GLY A 142 -0.84 -36.30 5.06
C GLY A 142 -0.20 -35.27 6.00
N SER A 143 -0.64 -34.02 6.00
CA SER A 143 -0.21 -33.05 7.03
C SER A 143 -1.34 -32.11 7.41
N HIS A 144 -1.54 -31.90 8.71
CA HIS A 144 -2.46 -30.92 9.27
C HIS A 144 -1.76 -29.61 9.66
N THR A 145 -0.43 -29.56 9.56
CA THR A 145 0.36 -28.39 9.90
C THR A 145 1.37 -28.06 8.81
N LEU A 146 1.92 -26.86 8.90
CA LEU A 146 2.89 -26.26 8.01
C LEU A 146 3.93 -25.51 8.87
N PRO A 147 5.23 -25.77 8.75
CA PRO A 147 6.23 -25.01 9.49
C PRO A 147 6.32 -23.57 8.95
N GLY A 148 6.54 -22.59 9.82
CA GLY A 148 6.68 -21.17 9.46
C GLY A 148 7.78 -20.93 8.42
N LYS A 149 8.88 -21.69 8.48
CA LYS A 149 9.93 -21.72 7.46
C LYS A 149 9.37 -21.88 6.03
N GLN A 150 8.34 -22.69 5.83
CA GLN A 150 7.78 -22.91 4.50
C GLN A 150 7.04 -21.69 3.95
N LEU A 151 6.43 -20.87 4.81
CA LEU A 151 5.84 -19.58 4.40
C LEU A 151 6.92 -18.56 4.05
N LEU A 152 8.03 -18.55 4.81
CA LEU A 152 9.19 -17.70 4.54
C LEU A 152 9.86 -18.05 3.21
N ASP A 153 10.14 -19.33 2.98
CA ASP A 153 10.80 -19.81 1.75
C ASP A 153 9.98 -19.50 0.49
N LYS A 154 8.64 -19.45 0.61
CA LYS A 154 7.71 -19.09 -0.47
C LYS A 154 7.46 -17.58 -0.59
N GLY A 155 8.03 -16.78 0.29
CA GLY A 155 7.90 -15.33 0.29
C GLY A 155 6.55 -14.79 0.77
N PHE A 156 5.70 -15.65 1.36
CA PHE A 156 4.41 -15.25 1.92
C PHE A 156 4.53 -14.44 3.21
N ALA A 157 5.58 -14.69 3.99
CA ALA A 157 5.86 -13.99 5.25
C ALA A 157 7.27 -13.41 5.26
N ALA A 158 7.51 -12.48 6.19
CA ALA A 158 8.83 -12.01 6.57
C ALA A 158 9.22 -12.58 7.94
N ASP A 159 10.52 -12.77 8.16
CA ASP A 159 11.04 -13.32 9.41
C ASP A 159 11.16 -12.19 10.43
N PRO A 160 10.43 -12.22 11.56
CA PRO A 160 10.43 -11.13 12.53
C PRO A 160 11.84 -10.83 13.04
N SER A 161 12.68 -11.85 13.26
CA SER A 161 14.05 -11.67 13.79
C SER A 161 14.98 -10.84 12.90
N THR A 162 14.64 -10.68 11.62
CA THR A 162 15.44 -9.93 10.64
C THR A 162 14.72 -8.70 10.08
N ASN A 163 13.43 -8.53 10.40
CA ASN A 163 12.57 -7.49 9.82
C ASN A 163 11.85 -6.63 10.87
N THR A 164 12.05 -6.88 12.17
CA THR A 164 11.62 -5.95 13.22
C THR A 164 12.82 -5.19 13.77
N PHE A 165 12.67 -3.87 13.85
CA PHE A 165 13.64 -2.98 14.46
C PHE A 165 12.96 -2.29 15.63
N ALA A 166 13.47 -2.49 16.83
CA ALA A 166 13.05 -1.69 17.97
C ALA A 166 13.69 -0.31 17.82
N VAL A 167 12.85 0.73 17.71
CA VAL A 167 13.30 2.11 17.88
C VAL A 167 13.13 2.40 19.36
N GLU A 168 14.25 2.46 20.09
CA GLU A 168 14.20 2.91 21.48
C GLU A 168 13.67 4.34 21.50
N PRO A 169 12.74 4.66 22.43
CA PRO A 169 12.31 6.04 22.60
C PRO A 169 13.56 6.86 22.90
N VAL A 170 13.76 7.94 22.15
CA VAL A 170 14.81 8.91 22.46
C VAL A 170 14.52 9.40 23.89
N GLU A 171 15.33 8.95 24.85
CA GLU A 171 15.38 9.57 26.16
C GLU A 171 15.77 11.02 25.92
N ASN A 172 14.78 11.90 25.93
CA ASN A 172 15.06 13.31 26.09
C ASN A 172 15.68 13.42 27.48
N ASP A 173 17.01 13.61 27.53
CA ASP A 173 17.77 13.85 28.74
C ASP A 173 16.99 14.81 29.65
N VAL A 174 16.30 14.23 30.64
CA VAL A 174 15.66 15.00 31.69
C VAL A 174 16.81 15.59 32.48
N VAL A 175 17.00 16.90 32.33
CA VAL A 175 17.86 17.71 33.18
C VAL A 175 17.60 17.31 34.64
N PRO A 176 18.61 16.81 35.37
CA PRO A 176 18.39 16.28 36.71
C PRO A 176 17.99 17.41 37.66
N ALA A 177 16.74 17.38 38.13
CA ALA A 177 16.33 18.14 39.30
C ALA A 177 16.86 17.46 40.57
N PRO A 178 17.29 18.22 41.58
CA PRO A 178 18.03 17.71 42.73
C PRO A 178 17.18 16.81 43.62
N SER A 179 17.79 15.69 44.03
CA SER A 179 17.30 14.70 44.97
C SER A 179 16.93 15.29 46.33
N THR A 180 15.73 14.98 46.82
CA THR A 180 15.41 14.98 48.26
C THR A 180 15.26 13.55 48.75
N SER A 181 16.12 13.21 49.70
CA SER A 181 16.20 11.95 50.43
C SER A 181 15.13 11.85 51.52
N SER A 182 14.52 10.68 51.67
CA SER A 182 13.91 10.15 52.91
C SER A 182 13.11 8.90 52.53
N GLY A 183 13.21 7.71 53.10
CA GLY A 183 13.92 7.14 54.24
C GLY A 183 13.30 5.75 54.45
N LYS A 184 14.14 4.73 54.69
CA LYS A 184 13.76 3.35 55.08
C LYS A 184 13.58 3.30 56.60
N PRO A 185 12.70 2.45 57.18
CA PRO A 185 13.09 1.08 57.59
C PRO A 185 11.95 0.03 57.39
N ASP A 186 12.23 -1.17 56.88
CA ASP A 186 12.44 -2.44 57.62
C ASP A 186 11.36 -2.78 58.67
N ASP A 187 10.57 -3.83 58.44
CA ASP A 187 10.35 -4.89 59.45
C ASP A 187 9.74 -6.20 58.90
N LYS A 188 10.11 -7.29 59.60
CA LYS A 188 9.88 -8.71 59.32
C LYS A 188 8.47 -9.18 59.72
N ALA A 189 8.03 -10.31 59.13
CA ALA A 189 7.74 -11.58 59.84
C ALA A 189 6.46 -12.31 59.39
N ASP A 190 6.67 -13.61 59.16
CA ASP A 190 5.86 -14.75 59.60
C ASP A 190 4.54 -15.20 58.92
N LYS A 191 4.58 -16.50 58.60
CA LYS A 191 3.59 -17.58 58.81
C LYS A 191 2.59 -17.94 57.72
N ASP A 192 2.88 -19.11 57.13
CA ASP A 192 2.09 -20.34 57.23
C ASP A 192 0.56 -20.20 57.32
N ARG A 193 -0.14 -20.72 56.28
CA ARG A 193 -1.31 -21.57 56.54
C ARG A 193 -1.64 -22.50 55.39
N GLU A 194 -1.59 -23.79 55.72
CA GLU A 194 -2.20 -24.91 55.03
C GLU A 194 -3.71 -24.75 54.87
N GLY A 195 -4.21 -25.32 53.76
CA GLY A 195 -5.41 -26.15 53.70
C GLY A 195 -6.77 -25.46 53.77
N GLN A 196 -7.56 -25.59 52.70
CA GLN A 196 -8.90 -26.18 52.86
C GLN A 196 -9.47 -26.66 51.53
N ASP A 197 -9.72 -27.98 51.48
CA ASP A 197 -10.66 -28.62 50.57
C ASP A 197 -12.06 -28.04 50.76
N GLY A 198 -12.75 -27.81 49.65
CA GLY A 198 -14.12 -27.29 49.62
C GLY A 198 -14.88 -27.92 48.47
N ASP A 199 -15.34 -29.14 48.71
CA ASP A 199 -16.37 -29.85 47.95
C ASP A 199 -17.66 -29.02 47.93
N GLY A 200 -18.29 -28.92 46.76
CA GLY A 200 -19.40 -28.01 46.49
C GLY A 200 -20.23 -28.47 45.30
N LYS A 201 -21.00 -29.54 45.51
CA LYS A 201 -22.25 -29.81 44.79
C LYS A 201 -23.16 -28.58 44.90
N ASP A 202 -23.81 -28.18 43.81
CA ASP A 202 -25.26 -28.35 43.67
C ASP A 202 -25.84 -27.72 42.39
N GLN A 203 -26.86 -28.42 41.88
CA GLN A 203 -28.06 -27.93 41.17
C GLN A 203 -27.82 -27.25 39.81
N GLY A 204 -28.37 -27.74 38.69
CA GLY A 204 -29.74 -28.19 38.47
C GLY A 204 -30.38 -27.18 37.51
N GLY A 205 -30.98 -27.64 36.40
CA GLY A 205 -31.76 -26.72 35.55
C GLY A 205 -31.97 -27.13 34.11
N GLN A 206 -33.11 -27.78 33.88
CA GLN A 206 -34.04 -27.59 32.77
C GLN A 206 -33.74 -28.15 31.38
N ASP A 207 -34.44 -29.25 31.12
CA ASP A 207 -35.09 -29.59 29.87
C ASP A 207 -35.79 -28.38 29.21
N GLN A 208 -35.64 -28.24 27.90
CA GLN A 208 -36.71 -27.77 27.03
C GLN A 208 -36.59 -28.46 25.67
N ASP A 209 -37.34 -29.56 25.58
CA ASP A 209 -37.90 -30.10 24.36
C ASP A 209 -38.92 -29.10 23.79
N GLY A 210 -38.96 -28.98 22.47
CA GLY A 210 -39.68 -27.93 21.78
C GLY A 210 -39.54 -28.06 20.26
N THR A 211 -39.97 -29.20 19.74
CA THR A 211 -40.43 -29.28 18.35
C THR A 211 -41.56 -28.28 18.13
N ASP A 212 -41.47 -27.43 17.11
CA ASP A 212 -42.52 -27.38 16.08
C ASP A 212 -42.15 -26.56 14.83
N ARG A 213 -42.79 -27.00 13.75
CA ARG A 213 -42.58 -26.66 12.34
C ARG A 213 -43.22 -25.33 11.91
N ALA A 214 -42.67 -24.84 10.80
CA ALA A 214 -43.33 -24.24 9.63
C ALA A 214 -43.55 -22.71 9.57
N ALA A 215 -43.43 -22.23 8.31
CA ALA A 215 -43.63 -20.88 7.77
C ALA A 215 -42.40 -19.95 7.92
N ASP A 216 -41.81 -19.30 6.90
CA ASP A 216 -42.26 -18.99 5.55
C ASP A 216 -41.10 -18.97 4.55
N ARG A 217 -41.32 -19.64 3.42
CA ARG A 217 -40.43 -19.69 2.27
C ARG A 217 -41.15 -19.00 1.10
N SER A 218 -41.11 -17.67 1.03
CA SER A 218 -41.44 -16.92 -0.21
C SER A 218 -40.88 -15.50 -0.16
N GLY A 219 -39.82 -15.23 -0.93
CA GLY A 219 -39.26 -13.87 -1.06
C GLY A 219 -38.00 -13.80 -1.93
N SER A 220 -37.25 -14.89 -2.04
CA SER A 220 -35.95 -14.91 -2.73
C SER A 220 -35.99 -14.84 -4.27
N THR A 221 -37.15 -14.98 -4.92
CA THR A 221 -37.24 -14.94 -6.39
C THR A 221 -37.39 -13.54 -6.95
N TRP A 222 -37.78 -12.54 -6.15
CA TRP A 222 -37.94 -11.16 -6.63
C TRP A 222 -36.58 -10.44 -6.72
N THR A 223 -35.69 -10.64 -5.76
CA THR A 223 -34.36 -9.98 -5.73
C THR A 223 -33.50 -10.38 -6.93
N ALA A 224 -33.60 -11.64 -7.40
CA ALA A 224 -32.90 -12.10 -8.60
C ALA A 224 -33.34 -11.36 -9.87
N LEU A 225 -34.63 -11.04 -10.01
CA LEU A 225 -35.15 -10.29 -11.17
C LEU A 225 -34.66 -8.83 -11.18
N TRP A 226 -34.58 -8.20 -10.00
CA TRP A 226 -34.05 -6.83 -9.89
C TRP A 226 -32.56 -6.75 -10.20
N MET A 227 -31.76 -7.70 -9.70
CA MET A 227 -30.33 -7.76 -10.01
C MET A 227 -30.08 -8.00 -11.50
N GLY A 228 -30.89 -8.86 -12.14
CA GLY A 228 -30.83 -9.08 -13.59
C GLY A 228 -31.15 -7.82 -14.41
N LEU A 229 -32.19 -7.07 -14.03
CA LEU A 229 -32.56 -5.80 -14.67
C LEU A 229 -31.45 -4.74 -14.53
N LEU A 230 -30.86 -4.63 -13.33
CA LEU A 230 -29.81 -3.67 -13.06
C LEU A 230 -28.53 -3.98 -13.84
N LEU A 231 -28.15 -5.26 -13.93
CA LEU A 231 -27.02 -5.70 -14.76
C LEU A 231 -27.27 -5.39 -16.25
N ALA A 232 -28.48 -5.65 -16.76
CA ALA A 232 -28.84 -5.36 -18.14
C ALA A 232 -28.76 -3.85 -18.46
N LEU A 233 -29.19 -2.98 -17.53
CA LEU A 233 -29.08 -1.53 -17.66
C LEU A 233 -27.62 -1.04 -17.65
N LEU A 234 -26.76 -1.61 -16.79
CA LEU A 234 -25.33 -1.29 -16.77
C LEU A 234 -24.62 -1.70 -18.06
N LEU A 235 -24.92 -2.89 -18.59
CA LEU A 235 -24.38 -3.35 -19.87
C LEU A 235 -24.85 -2.46 -21.03
N LEU A 236 -26.12 -2.05 -21.04
CA LEU A 236 -26.65 -1.12 -22.04
C LEU A 236 -25.92 0.24 -21.97
N ALA A 237 -25.75 0.79 -20.77
CA ALA A 237 -25.02 2.04 -20.57
C ALA A 237 -23.56 1.94 -21.04
N PHE A 238 -22.89 0.83 -20.74
CA PHE A 238 -21.53 0.56 -21.19
C PHE A 238 -21.41 0.48 -22.72
N VAL A 239 -22.35 -0.19 -23.39
CA VAL A 239 -22.42 -0.23 -24.86
C VAL A 239 -22.64 1.16 -25.45
N ILE A 240 -23.49 1.99 -24.83
CA ILE A 240 -23.71 3.38 -25.25
C ILE A 240 -22.40 4.19 -25.13
N VAL A 241 -21.66 4.04 -24.03
CA VAL A 241 -20.37 4.72 -23.83
C VAL A 241 -19.33 4.27 -24.87
N ILE A 242 -19.24 2.98 -25.18
CA ILE A 242 -18.34 2.46 -26.24
C ILE A 242 -18.75 2.99 -27.62
N ARG A 243 -20.04 3.02 -27.94
CA ARG A 243 -20.51 3.55 -29.23
C ARG A 243 -20.29 5.06 -29.35
N ARG A 244 -20.44 5.81 -28.25
CA ARG A 244 -20.27 7.27 -28.24
C ARG A 244 -18.79 7.69 -28.22
N SER A 245 -17.93 6.87 -27.62
CA SER A 245 -16.47 7.08 -27.64
C SER A 245 -15.82 6.68 -28.97
N ARG A 246 -16.46 5.81 -29.76
CA ARG A 246 -16.12 5.55 -31.16
C ARG A 246 -16.82 6.55 -32.09
N GLY A 247 -16.69 7.84 -31.78
CA GLY A 247 -17.10 8.90 -32.69
C GLY A 247 -16.51 8.68 -34.09
N PRO A 248 -17.21 9.08 -35.15
CA PRO A 248 -16.82 8.82 -36.53
C PRO A 248 -15.44 9.43 -36.77
N VAL A 249 -14.44 8.55 -36.92
CA VAL A 249 -13.13 8.94 -37.45
C VAL A 249 -13.40 9.43 -38.85
N ALA A 250 -13.25 10.74 -39.06
CA ALA A 250 -13.27 11.35 -40.37
C ALA A 250 -12.10 10.77 -41.18
N VAL A 251 -12.39 9.71 -41.93
CA VAL A 251 -11.49 9.13 -42.91
C VAL A 251 -11.70 9.86 -44.23
N GLY A 252 -10.64 10.52 -44.72
CA GLY A 252 -10.51 11.01 -46.11
C GLY A 252 -10.94 12.46 -46.29
N HIS A 253 -10.21 13.32 -47.01
CA HIS A 253 -9.48 13.02 -48.24
C HIS A 253 -8.16 13.81 -48.36
N ARG A 254 -7.05 13.08 -48.45
CA ARG A 254 -5.82 13.60 -49.07
C ARG A 254 -6.01 13.49 -50.58
N ALA A 255 -6.33 14.60 -51.23
CA ALA A 255 -6.41 14.67 -52.68
C ALA A 255 -5.00 14.57 -53.27
N ALA A 256 -4.80 13.53 -54.08
CA ALA A 256 -3.68 13.39 -54.99
C ALA A 256 -3.88 14.32 -56.20
N VAL A 257 -2.76 14.92 -56.64
CA VAL A 257 -2.30 15.07 -58.03
C VAL A 257 -3.33 15.51 -59.08
N SER A 258 -3.09 16.67 -59.72
CA SER A 258 -3.10 16.79 -61.19
C SER A 258 -2.46 18.07 -61.74
N PRO A 259 -2.08 18.09 -63.03
CA PRO A 259 -0.90 18.79 -63.55
C PRO A 259 -1.21 20.00 -64.45
N GLY A 260 -0.20 20.87 -64.60
CA GLY A 260 0.09 21.67 -65.81
C GLY A 260 -0.88 22.79 -66.23
N ARG A 261 -0.38 24.03 -66.35
CA ARG A 261 -0.33 24.79 -67.62
C ARG A 261 0.40 26.13 -67.42
N ALA A 262 1.27 26.43 -68.37
CA ALA A 262 2.08 27.64 -68.51
C ALA A 262 1.25 28.93 -68.72
N LEU A 263 1.83 30.10 -68.39
CA LEU A 263 2.16 31.16 -69.36
C LEU A 263 2.81 32.40 -68.67
N GLY A 264 3.91 32.88 -69.27
CA GLY A 264 4.46 34.25 -69.12
C GLY A 264 5.25 34.50 -67.84
N GLY A 265 6.52 34.89 -67.83
CA GLY A 265 7.29 35.72 -68.76
C GLY A 265 8.34 36.48 -67.90
N PRO A 266 9.42 36.99 -68.47
CA PRO A 266 10.74 37.01 -67.84
C PRO A 266 11.08 38.35 -67.17
N ALA A 267 12.02 38.34 -66.22
CA ALA A 267 13.16 39.27 -66.20
C ALA A 267 13.90 39.24 -64.85
N ARG A 268 15.24 39.22 -64.96
CA ARG A 268 16.23 39.93 -64.13
C ARG A 268 16.24 39.66 -62.62
N ALA A 269 17.36 39.56 -61.93
CA ALA A 269 18.77 39.47 -62.25
C ALA A 269 19.42 39.10 -60.91
N ALA A 270 20.44 38.25 -60.92
CA ALA A 270 21.41 38.27 -59.84
C ALA A 270 22.08 39.66 -59.78
N PRO A 271 22.59 40.07 -58.61
CA PRO A 271 24.04 40.10 -58.56
C PRO A 271 24.61 39.55 -57.26
N ALA A 272 25.77 38.94 -57.44
CA ALA A 272 26.75 38.66 -56.42
C ALA A 272 27.64 39.89 -56.15
N HIS A 273 28.31 39.84 -55.00
CA HIS A 273 29.48 40.61 -54.56
C HIS A 273 29.27 42.07 -54.11
N ALA A 274 29.59 42.35 -52.85
CA ALA A 274 30.84 43.04 -52.50
C ALA A 274 30.97 43.18 -50.97
N ALA A 275 32.14 42.81 -50.46
CA ALA A 275 32.65 43.27 -49.18
C ALA A 275 33.18 44.70 -49.32
N ALA A 276 32.98 45.57 -48.31
CA ALA A 276 33.87 46.69 -48.02
C ALA A 276 33.57 47.29 -46.64
N HIS A 277 34.65 47.72 -46.00
CA HIS A 277 34.82 48.25 -44.65
C HIS A 277 34.23 49.64 -44.36
N GLY A 278 34.16 49.95 -43.05
CA GLY A 278 34.15 51.29 -42.47
C GLY A 278 32.74 51.71 -42.04
N GLY A 279 32.42 51.95 -40.76
CA GLY A 279 33.18 52.65 -39.74
C GLY A 279 32.42 53.94 -39.42
N GLY A 280 31.88 54.07 -38.21
CA GLY A 280 31.38 55.37 -37.73
C GLY A 280 30.03 55.34 -37.01
N THR A 281 30.11 55.43 -35.69
CA THR A 281 29.33 56.33 -34.83
C THR A 281 27.80 56.18 -34.73
N GLY A 282 27.37 55.81 -33.53
CA GLY A 282 26.26 56.49 -32.87
C GLY A 282 24.92 55.77 -32.94
N GLY A 283 24.68 54.88 -31.99
CA GLY A 283 23.36 54.31 -31.76
C GLY A 283 23.39 53.42 -30.53
N ASP A 284 22.92 53.96 -29.40
CA ASP A 284 22.65 53.25 -28.15
C ASP A 284 21.74 52.03 -28.39
N GLU A 285 22.32 50.87 -28.68
CA GLU A 285 21.61 49.61 -28.59
C GLU A 285 21.87 49.01 -27.21
N ARG A 286 20.91 49.25 -26.31
CA ARG A 286 20.86 48.66 -24.98
C ARG A 286 20.98 47.14 -25.13
N THR A 287 22.16 46.61 -24.79
CA THR A 287 22.32 45.20 -24.43
C THR A 287 21.48 44.94 -23.18
N ALA A 288 20.20 44.67 -23.38
CA ALA A 288 19.34 44.10 -22.36
C ALA A 288 19.93 42.73 -22.01
N ARG A 289 20.61 42.67 -20.86
CA ARG A 289 20.93 41.42 -20.18
C ARG A 289 19.62 40.74 -19.81
N LEU A 290 19.03 40.00 -20.75
CA LEU A 290 17.99 39.03 -20.46
C LEU A 290 18.64 37.67 -20.16
N ARG A 291 19.47 37.63 -19.10
CA ARG A 291 19.73 36.37 -18.39
C ARG A 291 18.82 36.36 -17.17
N VAL A 292 17.53 36.14 -17.41
CA VAL A 292 16.73 35.41 -16.44
C VAL A 292 17.18 33.97 -16.61
N ALA A 293 18.00 33.47 -15.69
CA ALA A 293 18.21 32.03 -15.59
C ALA A 293 16.81 31.42 -15.44
N PRO A 294 16.35 30.55 -16.37
CA PRO A 294 15.11 29.83 -16.15
C PRO A 294 15.26 29.13 -14.80
N ALA A 295 14.34 29.39 -13.87
CA ALA A 295 14.27 28.58 -12.66
C ALA A 295 14.30 27.10 -13.10
N PRO A 296 15.13 26.24 -12.49
CA PRO A 296 15.28 24.87 -12.95
C PRO A 296 13.93 24.18 -12.81
N ARG A 297 13.22 24.04 -13.93
CA ARG A 297 11.94 23.36 -13.99
C ARG A 297 12.24 21.88 -13.97
N HIS A 298 12.31 21.32 -12.77
CA HIS A 298 12.44 19.89 -12.58
C HIS A 298 11.22 19.20 -13.22
N GLY A 299 11.42 18.30 -14.17
CA GLY A 299 10.41 17.36 -14.67
C GLY A 299 9.29 17.87 -15.59
N ARG A 300 8.67 16.92 -16.29
CA ARG A 300 7.39 17.07 -16.99
C ARG A 300 6.29 16.58 -16.04
N HIS A 301 5.15 17.27 -15.96
CA HIS A 301 4.02 16.76 -15.19
C HIS A 301 3.44 15.55 -15.91
N VAL A 302 3.65 14.37 -15.33
CA VAL A 302 3.08 13.11 -15.80
C VAL A 302 2.03 12.74 -14.77
N GLY A 303 0.82 12.40 -15.23
CA GLY A 303 -0.32 12.15 -14.35
C GLY A 303 -0.10 11.04 -13.32
N ALA A 304 -1.17 10.67 -12.62
CA ALA A 304 -1.13 9.72 -11.50
C ALA A 304 -0.22 8.50 -11.76
N ARG A 305 0.63 8.22 -10.76
CA ARG A 305 1.58 7.10 -10.74
C ARG A 305 0.91 5.79 -11.14
N PRO A 306 1.46 5.03 -12.10
CA PRO A 306 0.95 3.70 -12.44
C PRO A 306 1.11 2.70 -11.28
N THR A 307 0.16 1.77 -11.15
CA THR A 307 0.16 0.69 -10.14
C THR A 307 1.31 -0.32 -10.33
N HIS A 308 1.82 -0.45 -11.56
CA HIS A 308 2.91 -1.35 -11.92
C HIS A 308 4.21 -0.57 -12.14
N ALA A 309 4.88 -0.21 -11.04
CA ALA A 309 6.22 0.38 -11.08
C ALA A 309 7.29 -0.66 -10.74
N ARG A 310 8.44 -0.59 -11.41
CA ARG A 310 9.61 -1.45 -11.19
C ARG A 310 10.74 -0.64 -10.57
N THR A 311 11.53 -1.21 -9.68
CA THR A 311 12.68 -0.50 -9.11
C THR A 311 13.86 -0.52 -10.09
N ALA A 312 14.54 0.63 -10.24
CA ALA A 312 15.72 0.80 -11.06
C ALA A 312 16.78 1.65 -10.34
N VAL A 313 18.05 1.49 -10.72
CA VAL A 313 19.19 2.26 -10.19
C VAL A 313 19.49 3.42 -11.13
N VAL A 314 19.60 4.64 -10.59
CA VAL A 314 20.00 5.82 -11.36
C VAL A 314 21.46 5.69 -11.78
N ARG A 315 21.76 5.80 -13.07
CA ARG A 315 23.16 5.73 -13.57
C ARG A 315 23.69 7.09 -14.01
N THR A 316 22.81 7.98 -14.45
CA THR A 316 23.14 9.38 -14.74
C THR A 316 22.12 10.30 -14.09
N GLU A 317 22.45 11.58 -13.93
CA GLU A 317 21.49 12.59 -13.45
C GLU A 317 20.21 12.56 -14.31
N LEU A 318 19.03 12.50 -13.66
CA LEU A 318 17.73 12.31 -14.34
C LEU A 318 17.06 13.63 -14.75
N HIS A 319 17.79 14.74 -14.83
CA HIS A 319 17.23 16.06 -15.11
C HIS A 319 17.72 16.69 -16.42
N PRO A 320 16.84 16.96 -17.41
CA PRO A 320 15.42 16.55 -17.52
C PRO A 320 15.26 15.07 -17.95
N GLN A 321 16.35 14.46 -18.43
CA GLN A 321 16.43 13.07 -18.86
C GLN A 321 17.77 12.49 -18.40
N GLY A 322 17.78 11.19 -18.16
CA GLY A 322 19.00 10.44 -17.89
C GLY A 322 18.80 8.96 -18.15
N TYR A 323 19.66 8.13 -17.58
CA TYR A 323 19.62 6.69 -17.70
C TYR A 323 19.44 6.05 -16.34
N VAL A 324 18.56 5.05 -16.32
CA VAL A 324 18.44 4.11 -15.21
C VAL A 324 18.86 2.74 -15.68
N GLU A 325 19.35 1.91 -14.75
CA GLU A 325 19.55 0.49 -14.97
C GLU A 325 18.36 -0.27 -14.42
N LEU A 326 17.64 -0.95 -15.32
CA LEU A 326 16.54 -1.85 -15.01
C LEU A 326 16.91 -3.22 -15.60
N ASP A 327 16.90 -4.26 -14.77
CA ASP A 327 17.24 -5.63 -15.19
C ASP A 327 18.60 -5.74 -15.93
N ARG A 328 19.61 -4.99 -15.44
CA ARG A 328 20.95 -4.87 -16.06
C ARG A 328 20.99 -4.23 -17.45
N VAL A 329 19.90 -3.60 -17.87
CA VAL A 329 19.81 -2.87 -19.14
C VAL A 329 19.66 -1.38 -18.85
N LEU A 330 20.51 -0.57 -19.49
CA LEU A 330 20.39 0.89 -19.45
C LEU A 330 19.17 1.33 -20.27
N ARG A 331 18.24 2.02 -19.62
CA ARG A 331 17.03 2.56 -20.23
C ARG A 331 17.00 4.07 -20.03
N ARG A 332 16.55 4.80 -21.05
CA ARG A 332 16.34 6.25 -20.96
C ARG A 332 15.13 6.52 -20.06
N ALA A 333 15.26 7.48 -19.15
CA ALA A 333 14.19 7.84 -18.24
C ALA A 333 14.09 9.35 -18.04
N VAL A 334 12.87 9.81 -17.76
CA VAL A 334 12.51 11.20 -17.43
C VAL A 334 12.05 11.25 -15.98
N TRP A 335 12.56 12.21 -15.22
CA TRP A 335 12.05 12.48 -13.88
C TRP A 335 10.62 13.04 -13.93
N ALA A 336 9.68 12.32 -13.32
CA ALA A 336 8.24 12.60 -13.44
C ALA A 336 7.68 13.47 -12.31
N GLU A 337 8.48 13.83 -11.29
CA GLU A 337 8.00 14.55 -10.11
C GLU A 337 8.58 15.97 -10.01
N PRO A 338 7.90 17.00 -10.55
CA PRO A 338 8.48 18.32 -10.70
C PRO A 338 8.75 19.06 -9.38
N GLY A 339 8.08 18.66 -8.30
CA GLY A 339 8.23 19.27 -6.97
C GLY A 339 9.40 18.73 -6.16
N ARG A 340 10.12 17.71 -6.65
CA ARG A 340 11.19 17.04 -5.92
C ARG A 340 12.42 16.89 -6.82
N PRO A 341 13.64 17.11 -6.32
CA PRO A 341 14.83 16.81 -7.13
C PRO A 341 14.98 15.30 -7.35
N PRO A 342 15.47 14.87 -8.52
CA PRO A 342 15.79 13.46 -8.74
C PRO A 342 16.92 13.00 -7.81
N PRO A 343 16.98 11.71 -7.46
CA PRO A 343 18.12 11.13 -6.76
C PRO A 343 19.42 11.27 -7.56
N ALA A 344 20.55 11.35 -6.85
CA ALA A 344 21.87 11.31 -7.46
C ALA A 344 22.14 9.93 -8.12
N PRO A 345 23.10 9.84 -9.06
CA PRO A 345 23.57 8.56 -9.57
C PRO A 345 23.93 7.58 -8.44
N GLY A 346 23.49 6.33 -8.57
CA GLY A 346 23.53 5.29 -7.54
C GLY A 346 22.24 5.19 -6.71
N GLY A 347 21.38 6.21 -6.73
CA GLY A 347 20.10 6.18 -6.03
C GLY A 347 19.08 5.22 -6.65
N LEU A 348 18.08 4.81 -5.88
CA LEU A 348 16.96 3.99 -6.35
C LEU A 348 15.78 4.88 -6.78
N VAL A 349 15.10 4.45 -7.84
CA VAL A 349 13.87 5.06 -8.34
C VAL A 349 12.87 3.99 -8.77
N ASP A 350 11.60 4.33 -8.74
CA ASP A 350 10.54 3.51 -9.30
C ASP A 350 10.28 3.96 -10.74
N VAL A 351 10.29 3.04 -11.71
CA VAL A 351 10.09 3.32 -13.13
C VAL A 351 8.82 2.68 -13.67
N ALA A 352 8.12 3.41 -14.52
CA ALA A 352 6.96 2.93 -15.27
C ALA A 352 7.07 3.30 -16.75
N ASP A 353 6.44 2.51 -17.62
CA ASP A 353 6.43 2.77 -19.04
C ASP A 353 5.64 4.05 -19.36
N ALA A 354 6.08 4.81 -20.37
CA ALA A 354 5.34 5.96 -20.83
C ALA A 354 4.01 5.54 -21.45
N ARG A 355 2.94 6.31 -21.18
CA ARG A 355 1.62 6.10 -21.82
C ARG A 355 1.64 6.35 -23.33
N GLU A 356 2.63 7.11 -23.81
CA GLU A 356 2.87 7.34 -25.23
C GLU A 356 3.51 6.07 -25.82
N ARG A 357 2.75 5.31 -26.64
CA ARG A 357 3.10 3.96 -27.10
C ARG A 357 4.43 3.84 -27.86
N ASP A 358 4.99 4.94 -28.34
CA ASP A 358 6.17 4.97 -29.20
C ASP A 358 7.41 5.57 -28.51
N ALA A 359 7.36 5.82 -27.20
CA ALA A 359 8.48 6.38 -26.46
C ALA A 359 9.29 5.26 -25.77
N ASP A 360 10.53 5.01 -26.23
CA ASP A 360 11.56 4.22 -25.52
C ASP A 360 12.05 4.89 -24.21
N VAL A 361 11.16 5.57 -23.50
CA VAL A 361 11.45 6.43 -22.37
C VAL A 361 10.58 6.01 -21.19
N LEU A 362 11.24 5.72 -20.08
CA LEU A 362 10.58 5.41 -18.82
C LEU A 362 10.30 6.70 -18.04
N TYR A 363 9.26 6.68 -17.21
CA TYR A 363 9.03 7.71 -16.20
C TYR A 363 9.57 7.24 -14.86
N ALA A 364 10.50 8.01 -14.28
CA ALA A 364 11.10 7.74 -12.99
C ALA A 364 10.42 8.57 -11.90
N PHE A 365 10.10 7.91 -10.79
CA PHE A 365 9.43 8.45 -9.61
C PHE A 365 10.28 8.16 -8.37
N PRO A 366 10.07 8.88 -7.25
CA PRO A 366 10.75 8.60 -6.00
C PRO A 366 10.46 7.17 -5.50
N PRO A 367 11.40 6.49 -4.83
CA PRO A 367 11.17 5.15 -4.31
C PRO A 367 10.00 5.13 -3.31
N THR A 368 9.11 4.15 -3.46
CA THR A 368 7.98 3.97 -2.53
C THR A 368 8.50 3.31 -1.26
N ALA A 369 8.49 4.05 -0.14
CA ALA A 369 9.05 3.62 1.14
C ALA A 369 8.59 2.21 1.61
N ALA A 370 7.38 1.80 1.24
CA ALA A 370 6.82 0.51 1.61
C ALA A 370 7.46 -0.72 0.93
N ARG A 371 8.19 -0.57 -0.19
CA ARG A 371 8.74 -1.72 -0.93
C ARG A 371 10.22 -2.02 -0.66
N HIS A 372 10.96 -1.07 -0.07
CA HIS A 372 12.42 -1.20 0.10
C HIS A 372 12.86 -1.82 1.42
N ALA A 373 11.95 -2.14 2.34
CA ALA A 373 12.27 -2.96 3.51
C ALA A 373 12.62 -4.42 3.12
N LYS A 374 12.32 -4.86 1.89
CA LYS A 374 12.55 -6.23 1.42
C LYS A 374 13.66 -6.25 0.35
N GLY A 375 14.91 -6.15 0.81
CA GLY A 375 16.07 -6.59 0.02
C GLY A 375 17.06 -5.50 -0.37
N THR A 376 18.05 -5.27 0.48
CA THR A 376 19.40 -4.87 0.05
C THR A 376 20.17 -6.12 -0.36
N PRO A 377 20.52 -6.31 -1.65
CA PRO A 377 21.60 -7.21 -2.01
C PRO A 377 22.95 -6.54 -1.66
N ARG A 378 23.85 -7.32 -1.05
CA ARG A 378 25.25 -6.96 -0.84
C ARG A 378 26.03 -6.94 -2.16
#